data_AF-T0HID2-F1
#
_entry.id   AF-T0HID2-F1
#
_cell.length_a   1.000
_cell.length_b   1.000
_cell.length_c   1.000
_cell.angle_alpha   90.00
_cell.angle_beta   90.00
_cell.angle_gamma   90.00
#
_symmetry.space_group_name_H-M   'P 1'
#
loop_
_entity.id
_entity.type
_entity.pdbx_description
1 polymer ?
#
loop_
_entity_poly.entity_id
_entity_poly.type
_entity_poly.pdbx_seq_one_letter_code
_entity_poly.pdbx_strand_id
1 'polypeptide(L)'
;MVAVERDERNAKIFFRPGETESMNYRTPTRSGLIDGTPYKYTIDSQGRADYGQVGEWTVRSRFDEMEDTETWYLVHDDARLLVMPAPVGKPSRFCVIGHDYPGRHAMARVDTEQPVTAQGDDCFSSARLLSELLSASTIRTRRYEWPEDLPVDAVGDASHFADAVLLYAFMKKTRFE
;
A
#
# COMPACT_ATOMS: atom_id res chain seq x y z
N MET A 1 -0.12 33.68 -1.74
CA MET A 1 -0.59 32.74 -2.78
C MET A 1 -0.20 31.29 -2.49
N VAL A 2 0.99 31.00 -1.93
CA VAL A 2 1.42 29.63 -1.60
C VAL A 2 0.62 28.97 -0.46
N ALA A 3 0.16 29.74 0.53
CA ALA A 3 -0.63 29.21 1.65
C ALA A 3 -2.02 28.70 1.21
N VAL A 4 -2.66 29.39 0.26
CA VAL A 4 -4.01 29.05 -0.23
C VAL A 4 -3.97 27.78 -1.09
N GLU A 5 -2.96 27.61 -1.95
CA GLU A 5 -2.77 26.36 -2.71
C GLU A 5 -2.35 25.15 -1.84
N ARG A 6 -1.81 25.41 -0.64
CA ARG A 6 -1.45 24.37 0.34
C ARG A 6 -2.69 23.94 1.12
N ASP A 7 -3.58 24.88 1.45
CA ASP A 7 -4.88 24.59 2.07
C ASP A 7 -5.85 23.89 1.11
N GLU A 8 -5.91 24.28 -0.17
CA GLU A 8 -6.79 23.63 -1.15
C GLU A 8 -6.39 22.18 -1.48
N ARG A 9 -5.09 21.86 -1.44
CA ARG A 9 -4.60 20.46 -1.58
C ARG A 9 -4.82 19.59 -0.34
N ASN A 10 -5.09 20.23 0.80
CA ASN A 10 -5.38 19.59 2.08
C ASN A 10 -6.88 19.52 2.39
N ALA A 11 -7.72 20.34 1.73
CA ALA A 11 -9.15 20.46 1.98
C ALA A 11 -9.99 19.19 1.70
N LYS A 12 -9.42 18.11 1.15
CA LYS A 12 -10.11 16.83 0.89
C LYS A 12 -9.55 15.61 1.62
N ILE A 13 -8.62 15.78 2.56
CA ILE A 13 -8.18 14.68 3.44
C ILE A 13 -8.30 15.14 4.89
N PHE A 14 -9.54 15.35 5.34
CA PHE A 14 -9.84 15.49 6.76
C PHE A 14 -9.88 14.09 7.38
N PHE A 15 -9.11 13.84 8.44
CA PHE A 15 -9.41 12.75 9.36
C PHE A 15 -10.54 13.19 10.30
N ARG A 16 -11.46 12.25 10.52
CA ARG A 16 -12.84 12.53 10.97
C ARG A 16 -12.91 12.77 12.48
N PRO A 17 -13.84 13.63 12.95
CA PRO A 17 -14.30 13.60 14.33
C PRO A 17 -14.51 12.16 14.82
N GLY A 18 -13.91 11.78 15.96
CA GLY A 18 -14.00 10.43 16.52
C GLY A 18 -12.75 9.56 16.39
N GLU A 19 -11.64 10.07 15.87
CA GLU A 19 -10.33 9.40 15.99
C GLU A 19 -9.96 9.24 17.47
N THR A 20 -9.44 8.07 17.83
CA THR A 20 -8.96 7.77 19.18
C THR A 20 -7.46 7.58 19.17
N GLU A 21 -6.81 8.08 20.21
CA GLU A 21 -5.39 7.92 20.45
C GLU A 21 -5.15 6.92 21.58
N SER A 22 -4.19 6.03 21.39
CA SER A 22 -3.70 5.10 22.39
C SER A 22 -2.18 5.08 22.37
N MET A 23 -1.58 4.72 23.49
CA MET A 23 -0.12 4.64 23.61
C MET A 23 0.26 3.20 23.99
N ASN A 24 0.87 2.48 23.06
CA ASN A 24 1.40 1.13 23.29
C ASN A 24 2.92 1.20 23.24
N TYR A 25 3.59 0.80 24.33
CA TYR A 25 5.06 0.74 24.41
C TYR A 25 5.80 2.02 23.98
N ARG A 26 5.21 3.21 24.24
CA ARG A 26 5.70 4.54 23.81
C ARG A 26 5.57 4.86 22.33
N THR A 27 4.86 4.03 21.56
CA THR A 27 4.48 4.35 20.18
C THR A 27 3.05 4.90 20.18
N PRO A 28 2.84 6.19 19.86
CA PRO A 28 1.51 6.73 19.66
C PRO A 28 0.83 5.97 18.52
N THR A 29 -0.38 5.46 18.79
CA THR A 29 -1.22 4.76 17.82
C THR A 29 -2.55 5.49 17.73
N ARG A 30 -2.92 5.89 16.53
CA ARG A 30 -4.21 6.52 16.23
C ARG A 30 -5.10 5.56 15.46
N SER A 31 -6.40 5.61 15.71
CA SER A 31 -7.37 4.71 15.09
C SER A 31 -8.72 5.35 14.89
N GLY A 32 -9.44 4.90 13.86
CA GLY A 32 -10.75 5.44 13.49
C GLY A 32 -11.41 4.59 12.41
N LEU A 33 -12.29 5.20 11.62
CA LEU A 33 -13.02 4.55 10.53
C LEU A 33 -12.78 5.26 9.19
N ILE A 34 -12.48 4.50 8.14
CA ILE A 34 -12.54 4.91 6.73
C ILE A 34 -13.70 4.15 6.11
N ASP A 35 -14.74 4.88 5.70
CA ASP A 35 -15.95 4.33 5.08
C ASP A 35 -16.60 3.14 5.83
N GLY A 36 -16.48 3.15 7.16
CA GLY A 36 -17.01 2.12 8.05
C GLY A 36 -15.99 1.03 8.39
N THR A 37 -14.86 0.96 7.69
CA THR A 37 -13.76 0.04 7.95
C THR A 37 -12.82 0.60 9.02
N PRO A 38 -12.54 -0.15 10.10
CA PRO A 38 -11.53 0.24 11.09
C PRO A 38 -10.15 0.37 10.48
N TYR A 39 -9.46 1.47 10.81
CA TYR A 39 -8.05 1.64 10.52
C TYR A 39 -7.27 1.99 11.78
N LYS A 40 -5.95 1.77 11.74
CA LYS A 40 -5.00 2.28 12.73
C LYS A 40 -3.69 2.69 12.05
N TYR A 41 -2.94 3.60 12.68
CA TYR A 41 -1.56 3.87 12.30
C TYR A 41 -0.73 4.32 13.51
N THR A 42 0.58 4.13 13.40
CA THR A 42 1.57 4.56 14.39
C THR A 42 2.28 5.82 13.91
N ILE A 43 2.86 6.53 14.89
CA ILE A 43 3.69 7.71 14.66
C ILE A 43 5.10 7.39 15.20
N ASP A 44 6.12 7.63 14.38
CA ASP A 44 7.52 7.45 14.75
C ASP A 44 7.99 8.52 15.75
N SER A 45 9.23 8.38 16.24
CA SER A 45 9.83 9.34 17.18
C SER A 45 10.06 10.73 16.59
N GLN A 46 9.88 10.90 15.28
CA GLN A 46 10.01 12.16 14.55
C GLN A 46 8.66 12.79 14.22
N GLY A 47 7.54 12.25 14.74
CA GLY A 47 6.20 12.78 14.50
C GLY A 47 5.63 12.42 13.12
N ARG A 48 6.17 11.41 12.43
CA ARG A 48 5.72 10.97 11.11
C ARG A 48 4.93 9.67 11.22
N ALA A 49 3.87 9.53 10.45
CA ALA A 49 3.21 8.23 10.33
C ALA A 49 4.16 7.25 9.62
N ASP A 50 4.31 6.03 10.13
CA ASP A 50 5.30 5.06 9.62
C ASP A 50 4.69 3.70 9.26
N TYR A 51 3.66 3.29 10.00
CA TYR A 51 2.93 2.04 9.77
C TYR A 51 1.44 2.26 9.96
N GLY A 52 0.63 1.78 9.03
CA GLY A 52 -0.82 1.86 9.06
C GLY A 52 -1.48 0.58 8.58
N GLN A 53 -2.69 0.31 9.02
CA GLN A 53 -3.43 -0.88 8.66
C GLN A 53 -4.92 -0.56 8.50
N VAL A 54 -5.53 -1.13 7.45
CA VAL A 54 -6.99 -1.14 7.22
C VAL A 54 -7.36 -2.44 6.50
N GLY A 55 -8.23 -3.24 7.11
CA GLY A 55 -8.41 -4.64 6.72
C GLY A 55 -7.07 -5.41 6.72
N GLU A 56 -6.86 -6.21 5.68
CA GLU A 56 -5.62 -6.97 5.45
C GLU A 56 -4.50 -6.16 4.75
N TRP A 57 -4.76 -4.88 4.46
CA TRP A 57 -3.79 -4.00 3.82
C TRP A 57 -3.00 -3.21 4.84
N THR A 58 -1.68 -3.18 4.63
CA THR A 58 -0.75 -2.39 5.43
C THR A 58 -0.17 -1.26 4.60
N VAL A 59 -0.21 -0.04 5.13
CA VAL A 59 0.56 1.12 4.64
C VAL A 59 1.89 1.15 5.38
N ARG A 60 3.00 1.29 4.67
CA ARG A 60 4.32 1.46 5.29
C ARG A 60 5.06 2.62 4.64
N SER A 61 5.85 3.32 5.44
CA SER A 61 6.92 4.19 4.95
C SER A 61 8.27 3.60 5.34
N ARG A 62 9.29 3.91 4.53
CA ARG A 62 10.69 3.66 4.85
C ARG A 62 11.48 4.90 4.48
N PHE A 63 12.21 5.44 5.45
CA PHE A 63 13.17 6.50 5.22
C PHE A 63 14.52 5.87 4.87
N ASP A 64 15.10 6.28 3.74
CA ASP A 64 16.47 5.98 3.36
C ASP A 64 17.37 7.11 3.86
N GLU A 65 18.20 6.82 4.86
CA GLU A 65 19.11 7.80 5.47
C GLU A 65 20.27 8.21 4.55
N MET A 66 20.60 7.38 3.55
CA MET A 66 21.71 7.69 2.62
C MET A 66 21.26 8.63 1.52
N GLU A 67 20.00 8.54 1.10
CA GLU A 67 19.42 9.36 0.05
C GLU A 67 18.51 10.50 0.57
N ASP A 68 18.22 10.53 1.86
CA ASP A 68 17.21 11.40 2.49
C ASP A 68 15.83 11.28 1.81
N THR A 69 15.50 10.08 1.33
CA THR A 69 14.25 9.82 0.61
C THR A 69 13.29 8.97 1.43
N GLU A 70 12.01 9.33 1.41
CA GLU A 70 10.96 8.53 2.04
C GLU A 70 10.16 7.79 0.97
N THR A 71 10.17 6.46 1.05
CA THR A 71 9.40 5.59 0.17
C THR A 71 8.16 5.08 0.88
N TRP A 72 7.01 5.30 0.26
CA TRP A 72 5.71 4.87 0.76
C TRP A 72 5.14 3.76 -0.12
N TYR A 73 4.62 2.71 0.50
CA TYR A 73 4.05 1.57 -0.21
C TYR A 73 2.92 0.92 0.60
N LEU A 74 2.08 0.16 -0.10
CA LEU A 74 1.06 -0.72 0.43
C LEU A 74 1.57 -2.16 0.35
N VAL A 75 1.19 -2.98 1.33
CA VAL A 75 1.51 -4.41 1.36
C VAL A 75 0.26 -5.20 1.70
N HIS A 76 0.06 -6.29 0.99
CA HIS A 76 -0.83 -7.37 1.38
C HIS A 76 0.02 -8.62 1.63
N ASP A 77 0.18 -9.00 2.90
CA ASP A 77 1.12 -10.06 3.29
C ASP A 77 0.67 -11.44 2.78
N ASP A 78 -0.63 -11.79 2.93
CA ASP A 78 -1.15 -13.08 2.44
C ASP A 78 -1.08 -13.21 0.91
N ALA A 79 -1.43 -12.15 0.18
CA ALA A 79 -1.31 -12.13 -1.27
C ALA A 79 0.14 -11.95 -1.75
N ARG A 80 1.10 -11.71 -0.84
CA ARG A 80 2.50 -11.41 -1.16
C ARG A 80 2.62 -10.30 -2.22
N LEU A 81 1.84 -9.24 -2.08
CA LEU A 81 1.81 -8.15 -3.04
C LEU A 81 2.25 -6.84 -2.38
N LEU A 82 3.26 -6.20 -2.97
CA LEU A 82 3.65 -4.83 -2.65
C LEU A 82 3.13 -3.91 -3.75
N VAL A 83 2.52 -2.79 -3.38
CA VAL A 83 2.03 -1.76 -4.29
C VAL A 83 2.69 -0.44 -3.96
N MET A 84 3.25 0.22 -4.96
CA MET A 84 3.72 1.60 -4.91
C MET A 84 2.77 2.45 -5.76
N PRO A 85 1.73 3.06 -5.14
CA PRO A 85 0.83 3.95 -5.85
C PRO A 85 1.62 5.10 -6.47
N ALA A 86 1.46 5.28 -7.79
CA ALA A 86 2.09 6.38 -8.49
C ALA A 86 1.20 7.64 -8.45
N PRO A 87 1.78 8.84 -8.63
CA PRO A 87 1.02 10.06 -8.86
C PRO A 87 0.09 9.93 -10.07
N VAL A 88 -0.97 10.74 -10.10
CA VAL A 88 -1.91 10.81 -11.23
C VAL A 88 -1.17 10.97 -12.56
N GLY A 89 -1.51 10.13 -13.54
CA GLY A 89 -0.90 10.11 -14.87
C GLY A 89 0.37 9.27 -14.99
N LYS A 90 0.84 8.64 -13.91
CA LYS A 90 1.93 7.65 -13.95
C LYS A 90 1.39 6.26 -13.56
N PRO A 91 1.96 5.18 -14.13
CA PRO A 91 1.52 3.84 -13.76
C PRO A 91 2.01 3.49 -12.36
N SER A 92 1.11 3.01 -11.50
CA SER A 92 1.47 2.40 -10.22
C SER A 92 2.31 1.14 -10.48
N ARG A 93 3.25 0.90 -9.56
CA ARG A 93 4.13 -0.26 -9.61
C ARG A 93 3.69 -1.29 -8.61
N PHE A 94 3.68 -2.54 -9.02
CA PHE A 94 3.23 -3.69 -8.23
C PHE A 94 4.32 -4.74 -8.28
N CYS A 95 4.67 -5.34 -7.15
CA CYS A 95 5.74 -6.33 -7.05
C CYS A 95 5.24 -7.53 -6.26
N VAL A 96 5.47 -8.74 -6.78
CA VAL A 96 5.16 -9.97 -6.02
C VAL A 96 6.35 -10.29 -5.13
N ILE A 97 6.10 -10.32 -3.82
CA ILE A 97 7.11 -10.50 -2.79
C ILE A 97 7.61 -11.94 -2.81
N GLY A 98 8.93 -12.11 -2.82
CA GLY A 98 9.59 -13.40 -2.71
C GLY A 98 9.77 -14.16 -4.03
N HIS A 99 9.58 -13.52 -5.18
CA HIS A 99 10.05 -14.09 -6.44
C HIS A 99 11.57 -13.94 -6.54
N ASP A 100 12.28 -15.01 -6.89
CA ASP A 100 13.74 -14.97 -7.08
C ASP A 100 14.26 -15.98 -8.12
N TYR A 101 13.36 -16.57 -8.92
CA TYR A 101 13.75 -17.58 -9.91
C TYR A 101 14.12 -16.97 -11.28
N PRO A 102 15.36 -17.13 -11.78
CA PRO A 102 15.79 -16.52 -13.05
C PRO A 102 14.99 -17.00 -14.26
N GLY A 103 14.55 -16.05 -15.11
CA GLY A 103 13.84 -16.34 -16.36
C GLY A 103 12.37 -16.75 -16.18
N ARG A 104 11.87 -16.83 -14.94
CA ARG A 104 10.45 -16.89 -14.65
C ARG A 104 9.90 -15.49 -14.42
N HIS A 105 8.58 -15.39 -14.45
CA HIS A 105 7.90 -14.12 -14.25
C HIS A 105 6.80 -14.29 -13.22
N ALA A 106 6.79 -13.38 -12.24
CA ALA A 106 5.68 -13.27 -11.32
C ALA A 106 4.39 -12.87 -12.06
N MET A 107 3.24 -13.27 -11.50
CA MET A 107 1.93 -12.91 -12.03
C MET A 107 1.01 -12.43 -10.92
N ALA A 108 0.06 -11.57 -11.27
CA ALA A 108 -1.05 -11.19 -10.41
C ALA A 108 -2.37 -11.23 -11.17
N ARG A 109 -3.43 -11.65 -10.50
CA ARG A 109 -4.81 -11.67 -11.00
C ARG A 109 -5.72 -11.09 -9.94
N VAL A 110 -6.54 -10.12 -10.33
CA VAL A 110 -7.66 -9.63 -9.52
C VAL A 110 -8.89 -10.44 -9.89
N ASP A 111 -9.59 -10.98 -8.89
CA ASP A 111 -10.82 -11.74 -9.05
C ASP A 111 -10.73 -12.79 -10.18
N THR A 112 -11.55 -12.64 -11.21
CA THR A 112 -11.63 -13.51 -12.38
C THR A 112 -10.98 -12.91 -13.62
N GLU A 113 -10.30 -11.77 -13.50
CA GLU A 113 -9.69 -11.07 -14.62
C GLU A 113 -8.48 -11.82 -15.20
N GLN A 114 -8.03 -11.37 -16.37
CA GLN A 114 -6.83 -11.94 -16.98
C GLN A 114 -5.58 -11.60 -16.17
N PRO A 115 -4.66 -12.56 -15.89
CA PRO A 115 -3.44 -12.27 -15.15
C PRO A 115 -2.58 -11.21 -15.83
N VAL A 116 -1.99 -10.33 -15.04
CA VAL A 116 -0.85 -9.49 -15.44
C VAL A 116 0.42 -10.27 -15.15
N THR A 117 1.37 -10.26 -16.09
CA THR A 117 2.68 -10.91 -15.92
C THR A 117 3.76 -9.84 -15.80
N ALA A 118 4.68 -10.01 -14.84
CA ALA A 118 5.85 -9.17 -14.67
C ALA A 118 6.74 -9.19 -15.92
N GLN A 119 7.34 -8.04 -16.23
CA GLN A 119 8.32 -7.92 -17.31
C GLN A 119 9.63 -7.46 -16.69
N GLY A 120 10.50 -8.41 -16.36
CA GLY A 120 11.79 -8.11 -15.73
C GLY A 120 11.80 -8.31 -14.21
N ASP A 121 11.97 -7.21 -13.47
CA ASP A 121 12.34 -7.12 -12.04
C ASP A 121 11.24 -7.52 -11.04
N ASP A 122 10.44 -8.52 -11.38
CA ASP A 122 9.34 -9.08 -10.56
C ASP A 122 8.22 -8.10 -10.24
N CYS A 123 8.33 -6.90 -10.80
CA CYS A 123 7.35 -5.86 -10.74
C CYS A 123 6.70 -5.65 -12.11
N PHE A 124 5.45 -5.24 -12.10
CA PHE A 124 4.73 -4.77 -13.27
C PHE A 124 4.19 -3.37 -13.02
N SER A 125 4.29 -2.53 -14.05
CA SER A 125 3.65 -1.21 -14.10
C SER A 125 2.31 -1.37 -14.82
N SER A 126 1.21 -1.33 -14.07
CA SER A 126 -0.12 -1.66 -14.60
C SER A 126 -1.20 -0.73 -14.09
N ALA A 127 -1.62 0.22 -14.94
CA ALA A 127 -2.78 1.06 -14.65
C ALA A 127 -4.06 0.23 -14.51
N ARG A 128 -4.18 -0.84 -15.30
CA ARG A 128 -5.30 -1.78 -15.26
C ARG A 128 -5.42 -2.45 -13.89
N LEU A 129 -4.31 -2.96 -13.35
CA LEU A 129 -4.35 -3.67 -12.08
C LEU A 129 -4.74 -2.75 -10.91
N LEU A 130 -4.28 -1.50 -10.95
CA LEU A 130 -4.72 -0.50 -9.98
C LEU A 130 -6.23 -0.31 -10.03
N SER A 131 -6.80 -0.10 -11.22
CA SER A 131 -8.25 0.09 -11.38
C SER A 131 -9.05 -1.14 -10.97
N GLU A 132 -8.58 -2.34 -11.29
CA GLU A 132 -9.22 -3.59 -10.90
C GLU A 132 -9.22 -3.76 -9.37
N LEU A 133 -8.09 -3.48 -8.70
CA LEU A 133 -7.97 -3.59 -7.25
C LEU A 133 -8.88 -2.64 -6.47
N LEU A 134 -9.20 -1.46 -7.01
CA LEU A 134 -10.06 -0.48 -6.32
C LEU A 134 -11.47 -0.97 -6.04
N SER A 135 -11.94 -2.00 -6.76
CA SER A 135 -13.25 -2.62 -6.55
C SER A 135 -13.18 -4.13 -6.38
N ALA A 136 -11.98 -4.65 -6.09
CA ALA A 136 -11.72 -6.09 -6.05
C ALA A 136 -12.26 -6.74 -4.78
N SER A 137 -12.62 -8.02 -4.88
CA SER A 137 -12.86 -8.85 -3.68
C SER A 137 -11.62 -9.68 -3.34
N THR A 138 -10.91 -10.17 -4.34
CA THR A 138 -9.78 -11.09 -4.17
C THR A 138 -8.61 -10.71 -5.06
N ILE A 139 -7.41 -10.93 -4.55
CA ILE A 139 -6.17 -10.86 -5.32
C ILE A 139 -5.43 -12.19 -5.22
N ARG A 140 -4.89 -12.64 -6.34
CA ARG A 140 -4.06 -13.85 -6.43
C ARG A 140 -2.72 -13.48 -7.04
N THR A 141 -1.65 -14.00 -6.47
CA THR A 141 -0.31 -13.86 -7.05
C THR A 141 0.31 -15.22 -7.29
N ARG A 142 1.26 -15.25 -8.21
CA ARG A 142 2.11 -16.39 -8.50
C ARG A 142 3.55 -15.93 -8.51
N ARG A 143 4.41 -16.65 -7.82
CA ARG A 143 5.87 -16.49 -7.86
C ARG A 143 6.55 -17.83 -8.07
N TYR A 144 7.86 -17.78 -8.24
CA TYR A 144 8.74 -18.94 -8.41
C TYR A 144 9.93 -18.69 -7.49
N GLU A 145 10.29 -19.70 -6.70
CA GLU A 145 11.30 -19.59 -5.64
C GLU A 145 12.47 -20.53 -5.94
N TRP A 146 13.66 -19.99 -6.11
CA TRP A 146 14.88 -20.78 -6.27
C TRP A 146 15.15 -21.63 -5.02
N PRO A 147 15.59 -22.89 -5.14
CA PRO A 147 16.02 -23.58 -6.37
C PRO A 147 14.92 -24.32 -7.13
N GLU A 148 13.66 -24.28 -6.66
CA GLU A 148 12.58 -25.08 -7.24
C GLU A 148 11.83 -24.32 -8.32
N ASP A 149 11.82 -24.85 -9.55
CA ASP A 149 11.04 -24.28 -10.65
C ASP A 149 9.56 -24.67 -10.58
N LEU A 150 8.94 -24.40 -9.43
CA LEU A 150 7.54 -24.69 -9.17
C LEU A 150 6.77 -23.40 -8.87
N PRO A 151 5.54 -23.26 -9.38
CA PRO A 151 4.72 -22.10 -9.08
C PRO A 151 4.28 -22.14 -7.61
N VAL A 152 4.48 -21.03 -6.92
CA VAL A 152 3.96 -20.78 -5.57
C VAL A 152 2.87 -19.72 -5.67
N ASP A 153 1.65 -20.12 -5.42
CA ASP A 153 0.47 -19.26 -5.49
C ASP A 153 0.10 -18.72 -4.10
N ALA A 154 -0.41 -17.49 -4.06
CA ALA A 154 -0.92 -16.86 -2.85
C ALA A 154 -2.23 -16.13 -3.13
N VAL A 155 -3.10 -16.03 -2.13
CA VAL A 155 -4.44 -15.42 -2.24
C VAL A 155 -4.66 -14.51 -1.05
N GLY A 156 -5.25 -13.33 -1.28
CA GLY A 156 -5.63 -12.40 -0.23
C GLY A 156 -6.95 -11.68 -0.51
N ASP A 157 -7.49 -11.06 0.54
CA ASP A 157 -8.69 -10.24 0.50
C ASP A 157 -8.37 -8.82 0.00
N ALA A 158 -8.92 -8.47 -1.16
CA ALA A 158 -8.71 -7.18 -1.78
C ALA A 158 -9.80 -6.14 -1.44
N SER A 159 -10.83 -6.52 -0.69
CA SER A 159 -12.06 -5.72 -0.47
C SER A 159 -11.81 -4.33 0.11
N HIS A 160 -10.71 -4.16 0.85
CA HIS A 160 -10.34 -2.90 1.52
C HIS A 160 -9.20 -2.15 0.84
N PHE A 161 -8.83 -2.50 -0.41
CA PHE A 161 -7.73 -1.81 -1.10
C PHE A 161 -8.01 -0.32 -1.32
N ALA A 162 -9.25 0.06 -1.65
CA ALA A 162 -9.61 1.47 -1.80
C ALA A 162 -9.41 2.27 -0.49
N ASP A 163 -9.85 1.71 0.64
CA ASP A 163 -9.63 2.30 1.96
C ASP A 163 -8.13 2.42 2.28
N ALA A 164 -7.34 1.42 1.89
CA ALA A 164 -5.89 1.42 2.05
C ALA A 164 -5.21 2.52 1.24
N VAL A 165 -5.67 2.79 0.01
CA VAL A 165 -5.20 3.93 -0.79
C VAL A 165 -5.55 5.26 -0.13
N LEU A 166 -6.72 5.38 0.51
CA LEU A 166 -7.09 6.58 1.26
C LEU A 166 -6.19 6.76 2.50
N LEU A 167 -5.95 5.69 3.26
CA LEU A 167 -5.03 5.71 4.41
C LEU A 167 -3.61 6.06 3.99
N TYR A 168 -3.12 5.48 2.89
CA TYR A 168 -1.83 5.82 2.28
C TYR A 168 -1.72 7.31 1.97
N ALA A 169 -2.72 7.87 1.28
CA ALA A 169 -2.71 9.26 0.86
C ALA A 169 -2.73 10.21 2.06
N PHE A 170 -3.39 9.82 3.14
CA PHE A 170 -3.37 10.56 4.40
C PHE A 170 -2.04 10.50 5.10
N MET A 171 -1.55 9.31 5.44
CA MET A 171 -0.32 9.15 6.21
C MET A 171 0.86 9.84 5.52
N LYS A 172 0.92 9.77 4.18
CA LYS A 172 1.94 10.44 3.38
C LYS A 172 1.89 11.98 3.45
N LYS A 173 0.72 12.58 3.71
CA LYS A 173 0.57 14.04 3.83
C LYS A 173 0.71 14.55 5.26
N THR A 174 0.53 13.69 6.25
CA THR A 174 0.44 14.10 7.64
C THR A 174 1.82 14.15 8.30
N ARG A 175 2.16 15.31 8.84
CA ARG A 175 3.21 15.47 9.85
C ARG A 175 2.56 15.94 11.14
N PHE A 176 2.92 15.30 12.24
CA PHE A 176 2.54 15.72 13.58
C PHE A 176 3.71 16.52 14.15
N GLU A 177 3.47 17.82 14.43
CA GLU A 177 4.40 18.72 15.11
C GLU A 177 4.20 18.67 16.63
#